data_AF-A0A1B0D338-F1
#
_entry.id   AF-A0A1B0D338-F1
#
_cell.length_a   1.000
_cell.length_b   1.000
_cell.length_c   1.000
_cell.angle_alpha   90.00
_cell.angle_beta   90.00
_cell.angle_gamma   90.00
#
_symmetry.space_group_name_H-M   'P 1'
#
loop_
_entity.id
_entity.type
_entity.pdbx_description
1 polymer ?
#
loop_
_entity_poly.entity_id
_entity_poly.type
_entity_poly.pdbx_seq_one_letter_code
_entity_poly.pdbx_strand_id
1 'polypeptide(L)'
;MYHLHLHRWLEVFPREQMMIVNGDQLIDEPLSQLTRIETFLGIQHRITSHNFFYNATKGFFCLRNESNDKCLRESKGRKHPHVDPAVISKLRHFFADHNQKFYELIGEDLGWPED
;
A
#
# COMPACT_ATOMS: atom_id res chain seq x y z
N MET A 1 13.89 2.35 -5.53
CA MET A 1 14.01 3.23 -4.34
C MET A 1 12.96 4.32 -4.45
N TYR A 2 12.06 4.46 -3.48
CA TYR A 2 10.95 5.41 -3.62
C TYR A 2 11.38 6.87 -3.48
N HIS A 3 12.28 7.19 -2.53
CA HIS A 3 12.74 8.58 -2.27
C HIS A 3 13.26 9.29 -3.53
N LEU A 4 14.07 8.61 -4.36
CA LEU A 4 14.61 9.17 -5.60
C LEU A 4 13.53 9.64 -6.57
N HIS A 5 12.42 8.91 -6.65
CA HIS A 5 11.31 9.26 -7.53
C HIS A 5 10.44 10.33 -6.91
N LEU A 6 10.16 10.23 -5.60
CA LEU A 6 9.35 11.22 -4.89
C LEU A 6 9.99 12.60 -4.91
N HIS A 7 11.31 12.72 -4.79
CA HIS A 7 12.02 14.00 -4.91
C HIS A 7 11.64 14.78 -6.17
N ARG A 8 11.64 14.11 -7.33
CA ARG A 8 11.30 14.76 -8.62
C ARG A 8 9.86 15.25 -8.67
N TRP A 9 8.95 14.55 -8.01
CA TRP A 9 7.55 14.94 -7.90
C TRP A 9 7.39 16.15 -6.97
N LEU A 10 8.14 16.18 -5.87
CA LEU A 10 8.15 17.29 -4.90
C LEU A 10 8.81 18.58 -5.45
N GLU A 11 9.58 18.50 -6.53
CA GLU A 11 10.07 19.69 -7.26
C GLU A 11 8.94 20.46 -7.96
N VAL A 12 7.82 19.80 -8.25
CA VAL A 12 6.72 20.35 -9.06
C VAL A 12 5.44 20.52 -8.24
N PHE A 13 5.18 19.60 -7.31
CA PHE A 13 3.97 19.62 -6.49
C PHE A 13 4.31 19.71 -5.01
N PRO A 14 3.58 20.53 -4.24
CA PRO A 14 3.72 20.58 -2.79
C PRO A 14 3.36 19.23 -2.15
N ARG A 15 3.99 18.94 -1.02
CA ARG A 15 3.86 17.67 -0.28
C ARG A 15 2.40 17.37 0.08
N GLU A 16 1.61 18.39 0.39
CA GLU A 16 0.21 18.30 0.81
C GLU A 16 -0.71 17.85 -0.34
N GLN A 17 -0.28 17.93 -1.60
CA GLN A 17 -1.02 17.41 -2.75
C GLN A 17 -0.66 15.96 -3.08
N MET A 18 0.14 15.30 -2.24
CA MET A 18 0.54 13.91 -2.43
C MET A 18 0.17 13.06 -1.23
N MET A 19 -0.74 12.11 -1.42
CA MET A 19 -0.99 11.07 -0.42
C MET A 19 -0.22 9.81 -0.80
N ILE A 20 0.55 9.30 0.15
CA ILE A 20 1.16 7.97 0.06
C ILE A 20 0.21 6.99 0.74
N VAL A 21 -0.28 6.01 -0.03
CA VAL A 21 -1.15 4.94 0.49
C VAL A 21 -0.26 3.80 0.97
N ASN A 22 -0.44 3.36 2.21
CA ASN A 22 0.28 2.20 2.73
C ASN A 22 -0.30 0.93 2.11
N GLY A 23 0.47 0.30 1.22
CA GLY A 23 0.04 -0.89 0.49
C GLY A 23 -0.15 -2.13 1.36
N ASP A 24 0.66 -2.29 2.40
CA ASP A 24 0.57 -3.43 3.33
C ASP A 24 -0.72 -3.30 4.17
N GLN A 25 -0.97 -2.10 4.71
CA GLN A 25 -2.23 -1.79 5.40
C GLN A 25 -3.45 -1.86 4.48
N LEU A 26 -3.32 -1.55 3.19
CA LEU A 26 -4.44 -1.68 2.24
C LEU A 26 -4.82 -3.14 2.00
N ILE A 27 -3.85 -4.06 2.10
CA ILE A 27 -4.09 -5.50 1.99
C ILE A 27 -4.82 -6.01 3.23
N ASP A 28 -4.37 -5.61 4.42
CA ASP A 28 -4.87 -6.12 5.70
C ASP A 28 -6.15 -5.41 6.17
N GLU A 29 -6.23 -4.10 5.99
CA GLU A 29 -7.31 -3.22 6.46
C GLU A 29 -7.73 -2.20 5.37
N PRO A 30 -8.39 -2.64 4.28
CA PRO A 30 -8.66 -1.77 3.14
C PRO A 30 -9.54 -0.55 3.47
N LEU A 31 -10.47 -0.68 4.43
CA LEU A 31 -11.36 0.40 4.81
C LEU A 31 -10.60 1.58 5.43
N SER A 32 -9.60 1.32 6.28
CA SER A 32 -8.86 2.38 6.98
C SER A 32 -8.08 3.26 5.98
N GLN A 33 -7.42 2.62 5.00
CA GLN A 33 -6.72 3.33 3.93
C GLN A 33 -7.69 4.09 3.02
N LEU A 34 -8.84 3.51 2.68
CA LEU A 34 -9.84 4.18 1.84
C LEU A 34 -10.49 5.38 2.52
N THR A 35 -10.74 5.32 3.83
CA THR A 35 -11.21 6.49 4.60
C THR A 35 -10.19 7.63 4.55
N ARG A 36 -8.88 7.33 4.71
CA ARG A 36 -7.82 8.34 4.56
C ARG A 36 -7.82 8.94 3.14
N ILE A 37 -8.03 8.12 2.11
CA ILE A 37 -8.11 8.56 0.70
C ILE A 37 -9.33 9.46 0.48
N GLU A 38 -10.51 9.09 0.97
CA GLU A 38 -11.73 9.91 0.85
C GLU A 38 -11.54 11.27 1.53
N THR A 39 -10.90 11.31 2.71
CA THR A 39 -10.55 12.55 3.41
C THR A 39 -9.58 13.41 2.59
N PHE A 40 -8.50 12.81 2.07
CA PHE A 40 -7.50 13.51 1.28
C PHE A 40 -8.09 14.13 0.00
N LEU A 41 -9.00 13.42 -0.66
CA LEU A 41 -9.69 13.90 -1.86
C LEU A 41 -10.80 14.92 -1.56
N GLY A 42 -11.16 15.13 -0.28
CA GLY A 42 -12.26 16.01 0.12
C GLY A 42 -13.64 15.50 -0.30
N ILE A 43 -13.82 14.18 -0.41
CA ILE A 43 -15.09 13.56 -0.80
C ILE A 43 -15.81 12.95 0.39
N GLN A 44 -17.13 12.76 0.26
CA GLN A 44 -17.94 12.13 1.29
C GLN A 44 -17.51 10.68 1.52
N HIS A 45 -17.40 10.28 2.79
CA HIS A 45 -17.08 8.91 3.18
C HIS A 45 -18.26 7.98 2.91
N ARG A 46 -18.30 7.37 1.73
CA ARG A 46 -19.40 6.47 1.31
C ARG A 46 -18.99 5.01 1.38
N ILE A 47 -17.69 4.74 1.34
CA ILE A 47 -17.16 3.39 1.44
C ILE A 47 -17.24 2.91 2.89
N THR A 48 -17.80 1.72 3.11
CA THR A 48 -17.94 1.12 4.43
C THR A 48 -17.44 -0.32 4.44
N SER A 49 -17.37 -0.94 5.62
CA SER A 49 -17.02 -2.35 5.76
C SER A 49 -17.93 -3.30 4.98
N HIS A 50 -19.18 -2.91 4.71
CA HIS A 50 -20.12 -3.71 3.92
C HIS A 50 -19.67 -3.89 2.47
N ASN A 51 -18.87 -2.96 1.93
CA ASN A 51 -18.34 -3.04 0.58
C ASN A 51 -17.23 -4.10 0.44
N PHE A 52 -16.76 -4.70 1.54
CA PHE A 52 -15.66 -5.67 1.53
C PHE A 52 -16.07 -7.01 2.11
N PHE A 53 -15.49 -8.07 1.58
CA PHE A 53 -15.47 -9.39 2.21
C PHE A 53 -14.11 -10.03 2.00
N TYR A 54 -13.63 -10.78 2.99
CA TYR A 54 -12.38 -11.51 2.87
C TYR A 54 -12.61 -12.84 2.15
N ASN A 55 -11.86 -13.10 1.08
CA ASN A 55 -11.92 -14.37 0.37
C ASN A 55 -10.73 -15.24 0.80
N ALA A 56 -10.98 -16.24 1.65
CA ALA A 56 -9.94 -17.11 2.20
C ALA A 56 -9.18 -17.91 1.14
N THR A 57 -9.86 -18.34 0.06
CA THR A 57 -9.21 -19.05 -1.06
C THR A 57 -8.26 -18.13 -1.82
N LYS A 58 -8.64 -16.86 -1.99
CA LYS A 58 -7.80 -15.86 -2.66
C LYS A 58 -6.70 -15.33 -1.74
N GLY A 59 -6.96 -15.26 -0.43
CA GLY A 59 -6.08 -14.66 0.57
C GLY A 59 -6.12 -13.12 0.60
N PHE A 60 -7.18 -12.51 0.04
CA PHE A 60 -7.31 -11.04 -0.06
C PHE A 60 -8.76 -10.60 0.12
N PHE A 61 -8.95 -9.35 0.52
CA PHE A 61 -10.26 -8.69 0.46
C PHE A 61 -10.73 -8.53 -0.99
N CYS A 62 -12.02 -8.77 -1.18
CA CYS A 62 -12.77 -8.58 -2.41
C CYS A 62 -13.91 -7.57 -2.20
N LEU A 63 -14.47 -7.07 -3.30
CA LEU A 63 -15.51 -6.05 -3.27
C LEU A 63 -16.89 -6.69 -3.38
N ARG A 64 -17.80 -6.30 -2.48
CA ARG A 64 -19.24 -6.54 -2.64
C ARG A 64 -19.82 -5.50 -3.57
N ASN A 65 -20.67 -5.93 -4.50
CA ASN A 65 -21.39 -5.03 -5.39
C ASN A 65 -22.85 -5.48 -5.49
N GLU A 66 -23.77 -4.55 -5.77
CA GLU A 66 -25.22 -4.82 -5.75
C GLU A 66 -25.63 -5.97 -6.68
N SER A 67 -24.93 -6.12 -7.80
CA SER A 67 -25.26 -7.14 -8.81
C SER A 67 -24.47 -8.43 -8.65
N ASN A 68 -23.18 -8.35 -8.25
CA ASN A 68 -22.28 -9.50 -8.13
C ASN A 68 -20.99 -9.13 -7.39
N ASP A 69 -20.61 -9.95 -6.42
CA ASP A 69 -19.33 -9.87 -5.73
C ASP A 69 -18.16 -10.05 -6.72
N LYS A 70 -17.11 -9.24 -6.56
CA LYS A 70 -15.95 -9.25 -7.44
C LYS A 70 -14.65 -9.20 -6.66
N CYS A 71 -13.79 -10.17 -6.96
CA CYS A 71 -12.39 -10.12 -6.57
C CYS A 71 -11.53 -9.50 -7.68
N LEU A 72 -10.32 -9.05 -7.32
CA LEU A 72 -9.32 -8.67 -8.32
C LEU A 72 -9.00 -9.84 -9.26
N ARG A 73 -8.53 -9.54 -10.47
CA ARG A 73 -8.16 -10.55 -11.48
C ARG A 73 -7.07 -11.50 -10.96
N GLU A 74 -6.93 -12.67 -11.59
CA GLU A 74 -5.91 -13.69 -11.24
C GLU A 74 -4.47 -13.18 -11.32
N SER A 75 -4.22 -12.12 -12.10
CA SER A 75 -2.91 -11.47 -12.15
C SER A 75 -2.53 -10.71 -10.86
N LYS A 76 -3.45 -10.59 -9.90
CA LYS A 76 -3.25 -9.89 -8.61
C LYS A 76 -3.25 -10.90 -7.46
N GLY A 77 -2.26 -10.80 -6.58
CA GLY A 77 -2.07 -11.72 -5.44
C GLY A 77 -1.37 -13.03 -5.80
N ARG A 78 -0.45 -13.00 -6.76
CA ARG A 78 0.31 -14.20 -7.18
C ARG A 78 1.25 -14.64 -6.06
N LYS A 79 1.36 -15.96 -5.86
CA LYS A 79 2.32 -16.53 -4.91
C LYS A 79 3.75 -16.13 -5.32
N HIS A 80 4.47 -15.49 -4.41
CA HIS A 80 5.88 -15.18 -4.62
C HIS A 80 6.72 -16.47 -4.63
N PRO A 81 7.78 -16.55 -5.45
CA PRO A 81 8.70 -17.68 -5.42
C PRO A 81 9.42 -17.72 -4.07
N HIS A 82 9.95 -18.90 -3.73
CA HIS A 82 10.91 -18.98 -2.63
C HIS A 82 12.20 -18.24 -3.04
N VAL A 83 12.70 -17.39 -2.14
CA VAL A 83 13.96 -16.66 -2.29
C VAL A 83 14.80 -17.01 -1.09
N ASP A 84 16.09 -17.28 -1.33
CA ASP A 84 17.06 -17.61 -0.29
C ASP A 84 17.04 -16.53 0.82
N PRO A 85 16.94 -16.91 2.11
CA PRO A 85 16.96 -15.96 3.23
C PRO A 85 18.15 -14.99 3.21
N ALA A 86 19.33 -15.43 2.77
CA ALA A 86 20.51 -14.56 2.66
C ALA A 86 20.32 -13.48 1.58
N VAL A 87 19.61 -13.80 0.50
CA VAL A 87 19.25 -12.82 -0.54
C VAL A 87 18.20 -11.83 -0.03
N ILE A 88 17.19 -12.31 0.71
CA ILE A 88 16.19 -11.44 1.34
C ILE A 88 16.86 -10.46 2.31
N SER A 89 17.73 -10.94 3.19
CA SER A 89 18.45 -10.10 4.14
C SER A 89 19.31 -9.06 3.42
N LYS A 90 20.04 -9.46 2.36
CA LYS A 90 20.81 -8.53 1.53
C LYS A 90 19.94 -7.45 0.87
N LEU A 91 18.73 -7.80 0.39
CA LEU A 91 17.80 -6.84 -0.18
C LEU A 91 17.27 -5.87 0.87
N ARG A 92 16.92 -6.34 2.07
CA ARG A 92 16.44 -5.50 3.18
C ARG A 92 17.51 -4.51 3.63
N HIS A 93 18.73 -4.98 3.86
CA HIS A 93 19.88 -4.13 4.18
C HIS A 93 20.15 -3.10 3.08
N PHE A 94 20.04 -3.48 1.80
CA PHE A 94 20.21 -2.55 0.69
C PHE A 94 19.14 -1.46 0.67
N PHE A 95 17.88 -1.78 1.01
CA PHE A 95 16.79 -0.82 0.98
C PHE A 95 16.63 -0.01 2.28
N ALA A 96 17.21 -0.42 3.41
CA ALA A 96 17.06 0.25 4.71
C ALA A 96 17.32 1.77 4.64
N ASP A 97 18.51 2.19 4.18
CA ASP A 97 18.85 3.61 4.02
C ASP A 97 17.92 4.35 3.05
N HIS A 98 17.40 3.65 2.04
CA HIS A 98 16.48 4.22 1.05
C HIS A 98 15.07 4.36 1.60
N ASN A 99 14.66 3.47 2.50
CA ASN A 99 13.39 3.49 3.19
C ASN A 99 13.38 4.61 4.22
N GLN A 100 14.45 4.75 5.02
CA GLN A 100 14.58 5.83 6.00
C GLN A 100 14.47 7.22 5.33
N LYS A 101 15.19 7.44 4.21
CA LYS A 101 15.07 8.68 3.43
C LYS A 101 13.66 8.89 2.88
N PHE A 102 12.97 7.82 2.51
CA PHE A 102 11.59 7.92 2.04
C PHE A 102 10.65 8.30 3.20
N TYR A 103 10.80 7.70 4.37
CA TYR A 103 10.02 8.00 5.57
C TYR A 103 10.17 9.45 6.00
N GLU A 104 11.39 10.00 5.95
CA GLU A 104 11.65 11.41 6.20
C GLU A 104 10.90 12.33 5.23
N LEU A 105 10.88 11.98 3.93
CA LEU A 105 10.16 12.78 2.92
C LEU A 105 8.64 12.72 3.09
N ILE A 106 8.11 11.57 3.53
CA ILE A 106 6.67 11.39 3.66
C ILE A 106 6.16 11.73 5.07
N GLY A 107 7.04 11.88 6.05
CA GLY A 107 6.69 12.16 7.45
C GLY A 107 5.97 10.99 8.15
N GLU A 108 6.11 9.77 7.64
CA GLU A 108 5.46 8.55 8.14
C GLU A 108 6.43 7.38 7.98
N ASP A 109 6.63 6.60 9.06
CA ASP A 109 7.34 5.33 9.02
C ASP A 109 6.37 4.21 8.64
N LEU A 110 6.70 3.44 7.59
CA LEU A 110 5.86 2.36 7.08
C LEU A 110 6.20 0.99 7.69
N GLY A 111 7.24 0.89 8.52
CA GLY A 111 7.60 -0.33 9.25
C GLY A 111 8.10 -1.46 8.35
N TRP A 112 8.73 -1.15 7.22
CA TRP A 112 9.29 -2.20 6.35
C TRP A 112 10.51 -2.86 7.01
N PRO A 113 10.67 -4.19 6.87
CA PRO A 113 11.72 -4.93 7.54
C PRO A 113 13.11 -4.58 7.01
N GLU A 114 14.06 -4.39 7.92
CA GLU A 114 15.46 -4.02 7.62
C GLU A 114 16.45 -5.18 7.74
N ASP A 115 16.10 -6.24 8.50
CA ASP A 115 16.96 -7.41 8.77
C ASP A 115 16.73 -8.60 7.82
#